data_AF-A0A396QT07-F1
#
_entry.id   AF-A0A396QT07-F1
#
_cell.length_a   1.000
_cell.length_b   1.000
_cell.length_c   1.000
_cell.angle_alpha   90.00
_cell.angle_beta   90.00
_cell.angle_gamma   90.00
#
_symmetry.space_group_name_H-M   'P 1'
#
loop_
_entity.id
_entity.type
_entity.pdbx_description
1 polymer ?
#
loop_
_entity_poly.entity_id
_entity_poly.type
_entity_poly.pdbx_seq_one_letter_code
_entity_poly.pdbx_strand_id
1 'polypeptide(L)'
;MTAEIWSFVGAGGKTTSIFQIARQMCEKGLRVLITTTTHMAAGDRGLCRMESALELLTDVSGRGALIAERMAPGRAVLAGCLLTERDRMDARGGKQECSGRDVAASDKIGPLPEQEFRSAAEAADVVLVEADGSRRMPFKAPGEREPVPHEKSNRIFIIAGLSALGFPVCRACHRPKLVCEITGRPETSVLTTRDMACVLYHATSGLCA
;
A
#
# COMPACT_ATOMS: atom_id res chain seq x y z
N MET A 1 11.80 -3.91 -19.91
CA MET A 1 11.97 -3.19 -18.63
C MET A 1 13.07 -3.86 -17.83
N THR A 2 13.94 -3.06 -17.21
CA THR A 2 15.05 -3.53 -16.35
C THR A 2 14.86 -3.20 -14.87
N ALA A 3 13.84 -2.40 -14.52
CA ALA A 3 13.57 -2.01 -13.15
C ALA A 3 13.15 -3.22 -12.29
N GLU A 4 13.63 -3.24 -11.06
CA GLU A 4 13.15 -4.15 -10.02
C GLU A 4 11.76 -3.71 -9.54
N ILE A 5 10.76 -4.60 -9.51
CA ILE A 5 9.37 -4.26 -9.12
C ILE A 5 8.98 -5.03 -7.86
N TRP A 6 8.84 -4.31 -6.76
CA TRP A 6 8.61 -4.89 -5.44
C TRP A 6 7.22 -4.53 -4.93
N SER A 7 6.38 -5.55 -4.69
CA SER A 7 5.03 -5.36 -4.14
C SER A 7 4.99 -5.62 -2.64
N PHE A 8 4.32 -4.72 -1.90
CA PHE A 8 4.10 -4.83 -0.46
C PHE A 8 2.62 -5.11 -0.23
N VAL A 9 2.30 -6.31 0.24
CA VAL A 9 0.94 -6.78 0.52
C VAL A 9 0.72 -6.93 2.03
N GLY A 10 -0.50 -7.21 2.47
CA GLY A 10 -0.80 -7.38 3.90
C GLY A 10 -1.25 -6.09 4.60
N ALA A 11 -0.92 -5.93 5.88
CA ALA A 11 -1.45 -4.88 6.75
C ALA A 11 -0.43 -4.40 7.78
N GLY A 12 -0.60 -3.16 8.26
CA GLY A 12 0.27 -2.55 9.26
C GLY A 12 1.70 -2.26 8.79
N GLY A 13 2.00 -0.99 8.45
CA GLY A 13 3.37 -0.56 8.19
C GLY A 13 3.86 -0.67 6.74
N LYS A 14 3.03 -1.12 5.78
CA LYS A 14 3.40 -1.18 4.35
C LYS A 14 3.96 0.14 3.81
N THR A 15 3.18 1.21 3.92
CA THR A 15 3.55 2.55 3.50
C THR A 15 4.84 3.02 4.18
N THR A 16 4.99 2.76 5.48
CA THR A 16 6.20 3.09 6.24
C THR A 16 7.42 2.35 5.72
N SER A 17 7.31 1.04 5.51
CA SER A 17 8.38 0.21 4.95
C SER A 17 8.78 0.66 3.56
N ILE A 18 7.79 0.97 2.70
CA ILE A 18 8.02 1.53 1.36
C ILE A 18 8.86 2.80 1.44
N PHE A 19 8.49 3.77 2.27
CA PHE A 19 9.25 5.02 2.39
C PHE A 19 10.64 4.82 3.00
N GLN A 20 10.79 3.93 3.98
CA GLN A 20 12.11 3.62 4.55
C GLN A 20 13.05 2.98 3.51
N ILE A 21 12.53 2.04 2.72
CA ILE A 21 13.29 1.40 1.64
C ILE A 21 13.60 2.41 0.53
N ALA A 22 12.61 3.22 0.12
CA ALA A 22 12.80 4.27 -0.88
C ALA A 22 13.94 5.21 -0.49
N ARG A 23 13.95 5.69 0.76
CA ARG A 23 15.04 6.53 1.28
C ARG A 23 16.41 5.86 1.13
N GLN A 24 16.55 4.60 1.54
CA GLN A 24 17.82 3.88 1.43
C GLN A 24 18.28 3.68 -0.02
N MET A 25 17.33 3.49 -0.95
CA MET A 25 17.64 3.39 -2.38
C MET A 25 18.06 4.75 -2.96
N CYS A 26 17.38 5.82 -2.58
CA CYS A 26 17.75 7.19 -2.94
C CYS A 26 19.13 7.57 -2.40
N GLU A 27 19.47 7.19 -1.15
CA GLU A 27 20.81 7.40 -0.57
C GLU A 27 21.92 6.68 -1.37
N LYS A 28 21.58 5.65 -2.16
CA LYS A 28 22.47 4.97 -3.10
C LYS A 28 22.47 5.59 -4.51
N GLY A 29 21.78 6.72 -4.71
CA GLY A 29 21.66 7.40 -5.99
C GLY A 29 20.63 6.77 -6.95
N LEU A 30 19.84 5.79 -6.51
CA LEU A 30 18.83 5.15 -7.36
C LEU A 30 17.60 6.04 -7.55
N ARG A 31 16.97 5.91 -8.72
CA ARG A 31 15.69 6.52 -9.08
C ARG A 31 14.57 5.59 -8.64
N VAL A 32 13.70 6.08 -7.77
CA VAL A 32 12.65 5.25 -7.15
C VAL A 32 11.27 5.73 -7.57
N LEU A 33 10.47 4.84 -8.15
CA LEU A 33 9.04 5.05 -8.30
C LEU A 33 8.30 4.43 -7.12
N ILE A 34 7.42 5.19 -6.49
CA ILE A 34 6.46 4.67 -5.50
C ILE A 34 5.06 4.81 -6.09
N THR A 35 4.32 3.70 -6.11
CA THR A 35 2.94 3.68 -6.60
C THR A 35 2.14 2.59 -5.91
N THR A 36 0.94 2.29 -6.40
CA THR A 36 0.00 1.37 -5.76
C THR A 36 -0.83 0.61 -6.80
N THR A 37 -1.20 -0.64 -6.52
CA THR A 37 -2.24 -1.38 -7.29
C THR A 37 -3.64 -1.16 -6.73
N THR A 38 -3.74 -0.62 -5.52
CA THR A 38 -4.99 -0.29 -4.83
C THR A 38 -5.01 1.19 -4.44
N HIS A 39 -5.85 1.60 -3.49
CA HIS A 39 -5.80 2.97 -2.97
C HIS A 39 -4.75 3.08 -1.86
N MET A 40 -3.76 3.95 -2.05
CA MET A 40 -2.72 4.26 -1.06
C MET A 40 -2.99 5.63 -0.44
N ALA A 41 -2.71 5.79 0.85
CA ALA A 41 -2.79 7.09 1.49
C ALA A 41 -1.65 8.00 0.97
N ALA A 42 -2.01 9.16 0.43
CA ALA A 42 -1.10 10.23 0.05
C ALA A 42 -0.92 11.26 1.18
N GLY A 43 -1.90 11.36 2.08
CA GLY A 43 -1.88 12.24 3.24
C GLY A 43 -1.44 11.53 4.53
N ASP A 44 -0.34 12.04 5.11
CA ASP A 44 0.06 11.99 6.52
C ASP A 44 1.24 11.05 6.96
N ARG A 45 2.18 11.69 7.67
CA ARG A 45 3.34 11.22 8.50
C ARG A 45 4.49 10.41 7.91
N GLY A 46 4.31 9.68 6.81
CA GLY A 46 5.41 8.96 6.15
C GLY A 46 6.34 9.85 5.34
N LEU A 47 5.78 10.86 4.67
CA LEU A 47 6.50 11.83 3.85
C LEU A 47 7.49 12.69 4.64
N CYS A 48 7.19 12.96 5.93
CA CYS A 48 7.93 13.93 6.74
C CYS A 48 9.42 13.58 6.97
N ARG A 49 9.84 12.33 6.69
CA ARG A 49 11.25 11.90 6.77
C ARG A 49 11.98 11.81 5.43
N MET A 50 11.28 12.06 4.32
CA MET A 50 11.83 12.02 2.96
C MET A 50 11.73 13.36 2.21
N GLU A 51 11.27 14.44 2.87
CA GLU A 51 10.83 15.68 2.21
C GLU A 51 11.81 16.27 1.18
N SER A 52 13.12 16.13 1.36
CA SER A 52 14.11 16.67 0.40
C SER A 52 14.34 15.79 -0.85
N ALA A 53 14.02 14.50 -0.77
CA ALA A 53 14.27 13.52 -1.84
C ALA A 53 12.98 12.94 -2.45
N LEU A 54 11.82 13.20 -1.85
CA LEU A 54 10.53 12.70 -2.29
C LEU A 54 9.70 13.80 -2.94
N GLU A 55 9.30 13.57 -4.19
CA GLU A 55 8.33 14.40 -4.88
C GLU A 55 6.99 13.67 -4.95
N LEU A 56 5.91 14.38 -4.60
CA LEU A 56 4.55 13.86 -4.69
C LEU A 56 3.89 14.41 -5.96
N LEU A 57 3.52 13.53 -6.88
CA LEU A 57 2.76 13.85 -8.08
C LEU A 57 1.40 13.15 -8.04
N THR A 58 0.36 13.93 -7.74
CA THR A 58 -1.03 13.50 -7.84
C THR A 58 -1.64 13.99 -9.15
N ASP A 59 -2.54 13.20 -9.74
CA ASP A 59 -3.22 13.52 -11.02
C ASP A 59 -2.29 13.60 -12.22
N VAL A 60 -1.66 12.46 -12.51
CA VAL A 60 -0.68 12.31 -13.59
C VAL A 60 -1.24 11.58 -14.82
N SER A 61 -2.57 11.53 -14.96
CA SER A 61 -3.23 10.94 -16.13
C SER A 61 -2.75 11.64 -17.42
N GLY A 62 -2.24 10.89 -18.37
CA GLY A 62 -1.61 11.39 -19.60
C GLY A 62 -0.25 12.06 -19.40
N ARG A 63 0.35 11.98 -18.20
CA ARG A 63 1.59 12.68 -17.82
C ARG A 63 2.71 11.72 -17.40
N GLY A 64 2.75 10.51 -17.96
CA GLY A 64 3.81 9.53 -17.67
C GLY A 64 5.23 10.07 -17.88
N ALA A 65 5.45 10.88 -18.92
CA ALA A 65 6.73 11.54 -19.18
C ALA A 65 7.13 12.51 -18.04
N LEU A 66 6.17 13.23 -17.45
CA LEU A 66 6.43 14.12 -16.33
C LEU A 66 6.92 13.33 -15.11
N ILE A 67 6.34 12.16 -14.83
CA ILE A 67 6.80 11.30 -13.72
C ILE A 67 8.26 10.91 -13.93
N ALA A 68 8.60 10.48 -15.16
CA ALA A 68 9.96 10.13 -15.54
C ALA A 68 10.95 11.30 -15.41
N GLU A 69 10.57 12.49 -15.87
CA GLU A 69 11.40 13.71 -15.79
C GLU A 69 11.72 14.13 -14.35
N ARG A 70 10.82 13.85 -13.40
CA ARG A 70 11.03 14.17 -11.96
C ARG A 70 11.89 13.14 -11.23
N MET A 71 12.10 11.95 -11.79
CA MET A 71 12.95 10.89 -11.22
C MET A 71 14.44 11.10 -11.54
N ALA A 72 15.05 12.12 -10.93
CA ALA A 72 16.50 12.30 -10.95
C ALA A 72 17.22 11.26 -10.06
N PRO A 73 18.52 10.97 -10.31
CA PRO A 73 19.32 10.11 -9.43
C PRO A 73 19.23 10.54 -7.97
N GLY A 74 18.98 9.58 -7.08
CA GLY A 74 18.80 9.82 -5.65
C GLY A 74 17.46 10.46 -5.27
N ARG A 75 16.47 10.45 -6.16
CA ARG A 75 15.10 10.91 -5.88
C ARG A 75 14.07 9.79 -5.97
N ALA A 76 13.05 9.94 -5.15
CA ALA A 76 11.83 9.16 -5.20
C ALA A 76 10.68 10.01 -5.73
N VAL A 77 9.81 9.43 -6.55
CA VAL A 77 8.55 10.03 -6.96
C VAL A 77 7.41 9.14 -6.51
N LEU A 78 6.52 9.68 -5.68
CA LEU A 78 5.24 9.05 -5.35
C LEU A 78 4.20 9.52 -6.37
N ALA A 79 3.68 8.58 -7.16
CA ALA A 79 2.77 8.88 -8.26
C ALA A 79 1.51 8.00 -8.23
N GLY A 80 0.37 8.64 -8.46
CA GLY A 80 -0.93 7.98 -8.60
C GLY A 80 -2.02 8.95 -9.05
N CYS A 81 -3.18 8.41 -9.42
CA CYS A 81 -4.32 9.20 -9.86
C CYS A 81 -5.14 9.72 -8.68
N LEU A 82 -5.75 10.90 -8.84
CA LEU A 82 -6.75 11.37 -7.88
C LEU A 82 -7.98 10.46 -7.96
N LEU A 83 -8.45 10.03 -6.80
CA LEU A 83 -9.68 9.26 -6.70
C LEU A 83 -10.88 10.13 -7.07
N THR A 84 -11.71 9.64 -8.01
CA THR A 84 -12.98 10.28 -8.37
C THR A 84 -13.97 10.17 -7.21
N GLU A 85 -15.08 10.91 -7.26
CA GLU A 85 -16.12 10.83 -6.23
C GLU A 85 -16.71 9.41 -6.07
N ARG A 86 -16.74 8.62 -7.16
CA ARG A 86 -17.16 7.21 -7.13
C ARG A 86 -16.15 6.35 -6.37
N ASP A 87 -14.85 6.53 -6.63
CA ASP A 87 -13.77 5.79 -5.95
C ASP A 87 -13.65 6.15 -4.46
N ARG A 88 -14.06 7.38 -4.08
CA ARG A 88 -14.12 7.83 -2.68
C ARG A 88 -15.18 7.08 -1.88
N MET A 89 -16.30 6.68 -2.49
CA MET A 89 -17.34 5.91 -1.79
C MET A 89 -16.87 4.50 -1.44
N ASP A 90 -16.13 3.84 -2.34
CA ASP A 90 -15.52 2.53 -2.07
C ASP A 90 -14.38 2.62 -1.02
N ALA A 91 -13.68 3.76 -0.99
CA ALA A 91 -12.63 4.04 0.00
C ALA A 91 -13.17 4.34 1.42
N ARG A 92 -14.44 4.77 1.54
CA ARG A 92 -15.17 5.06 2.79
C ARG A 92 -16.15 3.93 3.09
N GLY A 93 -15.65 2.74 3.40
CA GLY A 93 -16.51 1.65 3.84
C GLY A 93 -17.29 2.00 5.12
N GLY A 94 -18.59 2.30 4.98
CA GLY A 94 -19.56 2.44 6.07
C GLY A 94 -19.79 3.88 6.55
N LYS A 95 -21.07 4.29 6.62
CA LYS A 95 -21.56 5.62 7.04
C LYS A 95 -20.86 6.16 8.30
N GLN A 96 -20.34 7.38 8.20
CA GLN A 96 -20.40 8.35 9.30
C GLN A 96 -20.75 9.70 8.67
N GLU A 97 -21.99 10.14 8.86
CA GLU A 97 -22.42 11.51 8.57
C GLU A 97 -21.66 12.45 9.52
N CYS A 98 -20.93 13.41 8.94
CA CYS A 98 -20.62 14.66 9.62
C CYS A 98 -20.87 15.78 8.61
N SER A 99 -21.81 16.63 9.00
CA SER A 99 -22.20 17.87 8.35
C SER A 99 -21.02 18.84 8.20
N GLY A 100 -20.89 19.43 7.01
CA GLY A 100 -20.34 20.77 6.87
C GLY A 100 -18.87 20.89 6.43
N ARG A 101 -18.74 21.32 5.17
CA ARG A 101 -17.70 22.16 4.55
C ARG A 101 -16.30 21.57 4.27
N ASP A 102 -15.84 22.03 3.11
CA ASP A 102 -14.56 21.91 2.42
C ASP A 102 -14.24 20.58 1.71
N VAL A 103 -14.30 20.66 0.37
CA VAL A 103 -13.83 19.63 -0.57
C VAL A 103 -12.30 19.62 -0.52
N ALA A 104 -11.73 19.06 0.53
CA ALA A 104 -10.31 18.78 0.61
C ALA A 104 -9.93 17.73 -0.47
N ALA A 105 -8.82 17.97 -1.15
CA ALA A 105 -8.20 17.00 -2.05
C ALA A 105 -8.12 15.62 -1.35
N SER A 106 -8.46 14.56 -2.07
CA SER A 106 -8.50 13.21 -1.50
C SER A 106 -7.14 12.84 -0.89
N ASP A 107 -7.09 12.51 0.40
CA ASP A 107 -5.89 12.00 1.12
C ASP A 107 -5.37 10.65 0.58
N LYS A 108 -5.92 10.15 -0.52
CA LYS A 108 -5.60 8.86 -1.14
C LYS A 108 -5.41 9.04 -2.63
N ILE A 109 -4.42 8.31 -3.15
CA ILE A 109 -4.17 8.11 -4.59
C ILE A 109 -4.61 6.71 -5.01
N GLY A 110 -5.07 6.61 -6.25
CA GLY A 110 -5.33 5.35 -6.95
C GLY A 110 -4.14 4.90 -7.78
N PRO A 111 -4.26 3.72 -8.42
CA PRO A 111 -3.23 3.19 -9.30
C PRO A 111 -2.96 4.11 -10.48
N LEU A 112 -1.73 4.02 -11.02
CA LEU A 112 -1.39 4.62 -12.30
C LEU A 112 -2.06 3.83 -13.44
N PRO A 113 -2.54 4.49 -14.52
CA PRO A 113 -2.91 3.76 -15.72
C PRO A 113 -1.66 3.14 -16.38
N GLU A 114 -1.87 2.06 -17.15
CA GLU A 114 -0.78 1.20 -17.64
C GLU A 114 0.27 1.96 -18.46
N GLN A 115 -0.14 2.96 -19.23
CA GLN A 115 0.79 3.74 -20.06
C GLN A 115 1.73 4.60 -19.20
N GLU A 116 1.19 5.27 -18.20
CA GLU A 116 1.93 6.12 -17.26
C GLU A 116 2.83 5.27 -16.36
N PHE A 117 2.31 4.15 -15.86
CA PHE A 117 3.12 3.18 -15.12
C PHE A 117 4.31 2.73 -15.98
N ARG A 118 4.07 2.40 -17.25
CA ARG A 118 5.11 1.93 -18.16
C ARG A 118 6.21 2.96 -18.36
N SER A 119 5.84 4.18 -18.72
CA SER A 119 6.82 5.26 -18.92
C SER A 119 7.61 5.58 -17.65
N ALA A 120 6.95 5.61 -16.49
CA ALA A 120 7.61 5.86 -15.22
C ALA A 120 8.55 4.70 -14.82
N ALA A 121 8.10 3.46 -14.94
CA ALA A 121 8.89 2.28 -14.59
C ALA A 121 10.10 2.07 -15.52
N GLU A 122 10.05 2.51 -16.79
CA GLU A 122 11.21 2.52 -17.68
C GLU A 122 12.30 3.52 -17.27
N ALA A 123 11.91 4.61 -16.58
CA ALA A 123 12.85 5.62 -16.07
C ALA A 123 13.33 5.35 -14.64
N ALA A 124 12.73 4.38 -13.94
CA ALA A 124 13.09 4.01 -12.58
C ALA A 124 14.15 2.89 -12.54
N ASP A 125 14.96 2.88 -11.49
CA ASP A 125 15.81 1.73 -11.16
C ASP A 125 15.06 0.71 -10.29
N VAL A 126 14.16 1.22 -9.42
CA VAL A 126 13.31 0.41 -8.53
C VAL A 126 11.89 0.98 -8.50
N VAL A 127 10.90 0.09 -8.58
CA VAL A 127 9.48 0.40 -8.39
C VAL A 127 8.97 -0.26 -7.11
N LEU A 128 8.49 0.54 -6.16
CA LEU A 128 7.89 0.08 -4.90
C LEU A 128 6.37 0.24 -4.99
N VAL A 129 5.64 -0.86 -4.87
CA VAL A 129 4.20 -0.91 -5.08
C VAL A 129 3.50 -1.25 -3.76
N GLU A 130 2.64 -0.36 -3.28
CA GLU A 130 1.69 -0.70 -2.22
C GLU A 130 0.52 -1.51 -2.80
N ALA A 131 0.20 -2.63 -2.17
CA ALA A 131 -0.90 -3.49 -2.52
C ALA A 131 -1.74 -3.85 -1.28
N ASP A 132 -2.98 -4.24 -1.52
CA ASP A 132 -4.00 -4.56 -0.52
C ASP A 132 -4.42 -3.44 0.45
N GLY A 133 -5.71 -3.14 0.46
CA GLY A 133 -6.33 -2.23 1.43
C GLY A 133 -6.55 -2.90 2.80
N SER A 134 -6.05 -2.28 3.87
CA SER A 134 -6.24 -2.77 5.26
C SER A 134 -7.06 -1.83 6.15
N ARG A 135 -7.55 -0.70 5.63
CA ARG A 135 -8.25 0.35 6.40
C ARG A 135 -7.48 0.81 7.65
N ARG A 136 -6.16 0.92 7.54
CA ARG A 136 -5.23 1.29 8.63
C ARG A 136 -5.19 0.28 9.80
N MET A 137 -5.77 -0.91 9.63
CA MET A 137 -5.63 -1.97 10.62
C MET A 137 -4.23 -2.57 10.58
N PRO A 138 -3.67 -2.96 11.74
CA PRO A 138 -2.32 -3.51 11.80
C PRO A 138 -2.22 -4.94 11.24
N PHE A 139 -3.32 -5.70 11.21
CA PHE A 139 -3.34 -7.04 10.65
C PHE A 139 -4.56 -7.29 9.76
N LYS A 140 -4.49 -8.28 8.86
CA LYS A 140 -5.62 -8.71 8.04
C LYS A 140 -5.48 -10.16 7.59
N ALA A 141 -6.62 -10.81 7.38
CA ALA A 141 -6.69 -11.93 6.46
C ALA A 141 -6.88 -11.41 5.01
N PRO A 142 -6.27 -12.06 4.00
CA PRO A 142 -6.58 -11.80 2.59
C PRO A 142 -8.07 -12.02 2.32
N GLY A 143 -8.67 -11.14 1.51
CA GLY A 143 -10.01 -11.38 0.95
C GLY A 143 -9.96 -12.18 -0.34
N GLU A 144 -11.11 -12.45 -0.96
CA GLU A 144 -11.22 -13.27 -2.19
C GLU A 144 -10.36 -12.80 -3.37
N ARG A 145 -10.16 -11.48 -3.49
CA ARG A 145 -9.37 -10.89 -4.57
C ARG A 145 -7.94 -10.54 -4.15
N GLU A 146 -7.56 -10.83 -2.90
CA GLU A 146 -6.23 -10.53 -2.37
C GLU A 146 -5.40 -11.81 -2.24
N PRO A 147 -4.06 -11.72 -2.34
CA PRO A 147 -3.28 -10.49 -2.54
C PRO A 147 -3.34 -9.94 -3.96
N VAL A 148 -3.20 -8.61 -4.13
CA VAL A 148 -3.15 -7.92 -5.44
C VAL A 148 -1.80 -7.28 -5.73
N PRO A 149 -0.69 -8.05 -5.78
CA PRO A 149 0.60 -7.51 -6.17
C PRO A 149 0.55 -7.05 -7.64
N HIS A 150 1.49 -6.19 -8.03
CA HIS A 150 1.66 -5.87 -9.45
C HIS A 150 2.07 -7.13 -10.23
N GLU A 151 1.49 -7.37 -11.41
CA GLU A 151 1.72 -8.59 -12.21
C GLU A 151 3.21 -8.83 -12.56
N LYS A 152 3.97 -7.76 -12.75
CA LYS A 152 5.42 -7.80 -13.06
C LYS A 152 6.33 -7.80 -11.82
N SER A 153 5.77 -8.03 -10.62
CA SER A 153 6.58 -8.03 -9.40
C SER A 153 7.60 -9.17 -9.40
N ASN A 154 8.85 -8.85 -9.10
CA ASN A 154 9.91 -9.85 -8.94
C ASN A 154 10.25 -10.11 -7.46
N ARG A 155 9.72 -9.29 -6.54
CA ARG A 155 9.72 -9.53 -5.08
C ARG A 155 8.39 -9.15 -4.48
N ILE A 156 7.90 -9.96 -3.55
CA ILE A 156 6.68 -9.71 -2.80
C ILE A 156 7.02 -9.72 -1.31
N PHE A 157 6.67 -8.64 -0.62
CA PHE A 157 6.82 -8.48 0.82
C PHE A 157 5.46 -8.58 1.48
N ILE A 158 5.28 -9.59 2.33
CA ILE A 158 4.05 -9.73 3.13
C ILE A 158 4.27 -9.07 4.48
N ILE A 159 3.49 -8.02 4.73
CA ILE A 159 3.65 -7.21 5.92
C ILE A 159 2.52 -7.49 6.91
N ALA A 160 2.89 -7.69 8.17
CA ALA A 160 1.97 -7.81 9.29
C ALA A 160 2.45 -6.92 10.45
N GLY A 161 1.61 -5.99 10.88
CA GLY A 161 1.89 -5.10 12.00
C GLY A 161 1.81 -5.82 13.34
N LEU A 162 2.94 -5.95 14.04
CA LEU A 162 3.00 -6.57 15.37
C LEU A 162 2.17 -5.83 16.43
N SER A 163 1.80 -4.57 16.19
CA SER A 163 0.89 -3.81 17.05
C SER A 163 -0.54 -4.39 17.10
N ALA A 164 -0.85 -5.41 16.29
CA ALA A 164 -2.08 -6.19 16.41
C ALA A 164 -2.06 -7.16 17.61
N LEU A 165 -0.89 -7.60 18.05
CA LEU A 165 -0.74 -8.56 19.15
C LEU A 165 -1.25 -7.98 20.46
N GLY A 166 -1.85 -8.84 21.29
CA GLY A 166 -2.39 -8.43 22.59
C GLY A 166 -3.76 -7.73 22.53
N PHE A 167 -4.31 -7.54 21.33
CA PHE A 167 -5.65 -6.99 21.12
C PHE A 167 -6.62 -8.05 20.57
N PRO A 168 -7.93 -7.93 20.85
CA PRO A 168 -8.95 -8.79 20.25
C PRO A 168 -8.95 -8.72 18.72
N VAL A 169 -9.26 -9.84 18.05
CA VAL A 169 -9.34 -9.92 16.58
C VAL A 169 -10.25 -8.83 16.00
N CYS A 170 -11.45 -8.60 16.58
CA CYS A 170 -12.38 -7.55 16.12
C CYS A 170 -11.80 -6.13 16.18
N ARG A 171 -10.83 -5.88 17.07
CA ARG A 171 -10.21 -4.56 17.27
C ARG A 171 -8.95 -4.36 16.44
N ALA A 172 -8.23 -5.44 16.13
CA ALA A 172 -6.90 -5.38 15.53
C ALA A 172 -6.85 -5.79 14.05
N CYS A 173 -7.87 -6.48 13.57
CA CYS A 173 -7.83 -7.09 12.24
C CYS A 173 -8.80 -6.41 11.26
N HIS A 174 -8.34 -6.17 10.04
CA HIS A 174 -9.24 -5.98 8.91
C HIS A 174 -9.80 -7.34 8.50
N ARG A 175 -11.13 -7.41 8.28
CA ARG A 175 -11.89 -8.65 8.02
C ARG A 175 -11.76 -9.67 9.17
N PRO A 176 -12.21 -9.32 10.38
CA PRO A 176 -12.05 -10.19 11.56
C PRO A 176 -12.71 -11.57 11.37
N LYS A 177 -13.84 -11.65 10.68
CA LYS A 177 -14.51 -12.92 10.33
C LYS A 177 -13.58 -13.91 9.59
N LEU A 178 -12.84 -13.45 8.59
CA LEU A 178 -11.90 -14.31 7.85
C LEU A 178 -10.73 -14.76 8.72
N VAL A 179 -10.26 -13.90 9.63
CA VAL A 179 -9.24 -14.29 10.63
C VAL A 179 -9.81 -15.38 11.54
N CYS A 180 -11.05 -15.25 11.99
CA CYS A 180 -11.73 -16.24 12.82
C CYS A 180 -11.92 -17.57 12.09
N GLU A 181 -12.31 -17.54 10.82
CA GLU A 181 -12.46 -18.74 9.98
C GLU A 181 -11.13 -19.50 9.85
N ILE A 182 -10.03 -18.80 9.56
CA ILE A 182 -8.70 -19.42 9.40
C ILE A 182 -8.17 -19.96 10.74
N THR A 183 -8.35 -19.21 11.83
CA THR A 183 -7.76 -19.55 13.12
C THR A 183 -8.63 -20.46 13.98
N GLY A 184 -9.93 -20.57 13.66
CA GLY A 184 -10.93 -21.26 14.48
C GLY A 184 -11.26 -20.54 15.80
N ARG A 185 -10.90 -19.25 15.93
CA ARG A 185 -11.05 -18.49 17.19
C ARG A 185 -12.14 -17.43 17.09
N PRO A 186 -12.89 -17.13 18.16
CA PRO A 186 -13.89 -16.06 18.13
C PRO A 186 -13.24 -14.67 18.04
N GLU A 187 -13.99 -13.69 17.50
CA GLU A 187 -13.49 -12.33 17.27
C GLU A 187 -13.04 -11.61 18.55
N THR A 188 -13.53 -12.02 19.72
CA THR A 188 -13.12 -11.50 21.04
C THR A 188 -11.80 -12.06 21.55
N SER A 189 -11.26 -13.09 20.91
CA SER A 189 -9.97 -13.68 21.28
C SER A 189 -8.85 -12.68 21.09
N VAL A 190 -7.97 -12.60 22.09
CA VAL A 190 -6.71 -11.87 21.97
C VAL A 190 -5.85 -12.54 20.90
N LEU A 191 -5.43 -11.74 19.91
CA LEU A 191 -4.59 -12.19 18.81
C LEU A 191 -3.19 -12.55 19.32
N THR A 192 -2.74 -13.76 19.00
CA THR A 192 -1.43 -14.29 19.36
C THR A 192 -0.52 -14.40 18.14
N THR A 193 0.78 -14.61 18.37
CA THR A 193 1.76 -14.89 17.31
C THR A 193 1.40 -16.14 16.50
N ARG A 194 0.84 -17.17 17.15
CA ARG A 194 0.36 -18.38 16.49
C ARG A 194 -0.81 -18.10 15.55
N ASP A 195 -1.74 -17.25 15.95
CA ASP A 195 -2.89 -16.86 15.12
C ASP A 195 -2.42 -16.09 13.88
N MET A 196 -1.50 -15.13 14.07
CA MET A 196 -0.91 -14.38 12.95
C MET A 196 -0.15 -15.29 12.00
N ALA A 197 0.67 -16.20 12.51
CA ALA A 197 1.38 -17.18 11.68
C ALA A 197 0.40 -18.09 10.93
N CYS A 198 -0.66 -18.57 11.58
CA CYS A 198 -1.69 -19.40 10.95
C CYS A 198 -2.34 -18.68 9.75
N VAL A 199 -2.65 -17.40 9.89
CA VAL A 199 -3.17 -16.59 8.79
C VAL A 199 -2.12 -16.38 7.70
N LEU A 200 -0.87 -16.02 8.05
CA LEU A 200 0.17 -15.77 7.06
C LEU A 200 0.52 -17.01 6.23
N TYR A 201 0.56 -18.19 6.85
CA TYR A 201 0.82 -19.48 6.17
C TYR A 201 -0.45 -20.15 5.64
N HIS A 202 -1.60 -19.48 5.64
CA HIS A 202 -2.80 -20.03 5.03
C HIS A 202 -2.66 -20.03 3.51
N ALA A 203 -3.26 -21.02 2.82
CA ALA A 203 -3.14 -21.18 1.37
C ALA A 203 -3.58 -19.93 0.58
N THR A 204 -4.52 -19.15 1.14
CA THR A 204 -5.02 -17.91 0.53
C THR A 204 -4.11 -16.70 0.72
N SER A 205 -3.02 -16.82 1.48
CA SER A 205 -2.12 -15.71 1.83
C SER A 205 -0.94 -15.55 0.87
N GLY A 206 -0.83 -16.40 -0.14
CA GLY A 206 0.21 -16.32 -1.15
C GLY A 206 1.60 -16.78 -0.69
N LEU A 207 1.74 -17.34 0.53
CA LEU A 207 2.98 -17.99 1.00
C LEU A 207 3.04 -19.49 0.75
N CYS A 208 1.91 -20.13 0.45
CA CYS A 208 1.88 -21.54 0.09
C CYS A 208 2.02 -21.65 -1.43
N ALA A 209 3.26 -21.66 -1.89
CA ALA A 209 3.63 -22.17 -3.21
C ALA A 209 3.73 -23.70 -3.17
#